data_AF-A0A221KFA3-F1
#
_entry.id   AF-A0A221KFA3-F1
#
_cell.length_a   1.000
_cell.length_b   1.000
_cell.length_c   1.000
_cell.angle_alpha   90.00
_cell.angle_beta   90.00
_cell.angle_gamma   90.00
#
_symmetry.space_group_name_H-M   'P 1'
#
loop_
_entity.id
_entity.type
_entity.pdbx_description
1 polymer ?
#
loop_
_entity_poly.entity_id
_entity_poly.type
_entity_poly.pdbx_seq_one_letter_code
_entity_poly.pdbx_strand_id
1 'polypeptide(L)'
;MPHKTSNNSVNAVLVRIQPEYSPQEVAEPIRRWKRLTVYDRAQMEEILVGKLIATSAKQIAMFLVILAVVSAAIVAFIIYTLTMDKIREIAVLKLIGTRNRTIAGMILQQALVLGVIGFVVGKITATFAAPLFPKYVLLMPIDSILGFFAVMVICVLASVVAIRMALKVDPAEAIGG
;
A
#
# COMPACT_ATOMS: atom_id res chain seq x y z
N MET A 1 -32.67 -23.15 37.93
CA MET A 1 -32.47 -24.45 37.24
C MET A 1 -31.51 -24.23 36.07
N PRO A 2 -30.22 -24.66 36.12
CA PRO A 2 -29.31 -24.48 35.01
C PRO A 2 -29.30 -25.73 34.10
N HIS A 3 -29.56 -25.53 32.80
CA HIS A 3 -29.47 -26.55 31.76
C HIS A 3 -28.00 -26.92 31.46
N LYS A 4 -27.65 -28.21 31.60
CA LYS A 4 -26.40 -28.80 31.11
C LYS A 4 -26.58 -29.22 29.65
N THR A 5 -26.01 -28.48 28.71
CA THR A 5 -25.93 -28.89 27.31
C THR A 5 -24.84 -29.96 27.18
N SER A 6 -25.23 -31.24 27.19
CA SER A 6 -24.36 -32.37 26.89
C SER A 6 -24.04 -32.38 25.39
N ASN A 7 -22.89 -31.82 25.01
CA ASN A 7 -22.35 -31.96 23.66
C ASN A 7 -21.26 -33.05 23.69
N ASN A 8 -21.58 -34.24 23.18
CA ASN A 8 -20.70 -35.43 23.21
C ASN A 8 -19.68 -35.45 22.04
N SER A 9 -19.30 -34.27 21.54
CA SER A 9 -18.34 -34.11 20.44
C SER A 9 -17.03 -33.49 20.97
N VAL A 10 -15.95 -34.25 20.88
CA VAL A 10 -14.61 -33.79 21.26
C VAL A 10 -13.96 -33.15 20.03
N ASN A 11 -13.88 -31.82 20.00
CA ASN A 11 -13.34 -31.06 18.86
C ASN A 11 -11.80 -31.02 18.81
N ALA A 12 -11.11 -31.24 19.93
CA ALA A 12 -9.66 -31.28 19.98
C ALA A 12 -9.15 -32.07 21.20
N VAL A 13 -8.05 -32.80 21.03
CA VAL A 13 -7.34 -33.49 22.11
C VAL A 13 -5.90 -32.98 22.12
N LEU A 14 -5.49 -32.36 23.23
CA LEU A 14 -4.13 -31.87 23.42
C LEU A 14 -3.30 -32.95 24.11
N VAL A 15 -2.19 -33.34 23.49
CA VAL A 15 -1.27 -34.33 24.03
C VAL A 15 0.07 -33.65 24.33
N ARG A 16 0.59 -33.82 25.54
CA ARG A 16 1.92 -33.35 25.93
C ARG A 16 2.89 -34.51 25.81
N ILE A 17 3.90 -34.37 24.96
CA ILE A 17 4.92 -35.38 24.69
C ILE A 17 6.04 -35.27 25.73
N GLN A 18 6.63 -36.39 26.12
CA GLN A 18 7.81 -36.45 27.00
C GLN A 18 9.06 -35.99 26.24
N PRO A 19 10.03 -35.33 26.90
CA PRO A 19 11.16 -34.66 26.23
C PRO A 19 12.10 -35.58 25.45
N GLU A 20 12.01 -36.90 25.61
CA GLU A 20 12.84 -37.88 24.90
C GLU A 20 12.28 -38.30 23.52
N TYR A 21 11.06 -37.88 23.16
CA TYR A 21 10.42 -38.25 21.89
C TYR A 21 10.20 -37.04 20.99
N SER A 22 10.51 -37.19 19.70
CA SER A 22 10.28 -36.10 18.73
C SER A 22 8.79 -35.98 18.37
N PRO A 23 8.27 -34.76 18.15
CA PRO A 23 6.86 -34.56 17.77
C PRO A 23 6.45 -35.28 16.48
N GLN A 24 7.40 -35.52 15.57
CA GLN A 24 7.18 -36.14 14.26
C GLN A 24 7.00 -37.66 14.39
N GLU A 25 7.80 -38.32 15.23
CA GLU A 25 7.70 -39.77 15.51
C GLU A 25 6.39 -40.13 16.21
N VAL A 26 5.84 -39.23 17.02
CA VAL A 26 4.54 -39.44 17.70
C VAL A 26 3.37 -39.11 16.76
N ALA A 27 3.53 -38.16 15.84
CA ALA A 27 2.47 -37.76 14.92
C ALA A 27 2.19 -38.77 13.80
N GLU A 28 3.23 -39.45 13.27
CA GLU A 28 3.07 -40.41 12.17
C GLU A 28 2.15 -41.60 12.49
N PRO A 29 2.30 -42.31 13.63
CA PRO A 29 1.43 -43.42 13.99
C PRO A 29 -0.02 -42.99 14.20
N ILE A 30 -0.23 -41.80 14.78
CA ILE A 30 -1.55 -41.25 15.11
C ILE A 30 -2.28 -40.82 13.84
N ARG A 31 -1.58 -40.27 12.83
CA ARG A 31 -2.15 -39.97 11.50
C ARG A 31 -2.66 -41.20 10.76
N ARG A 32 -2.11 -42.39 11.07
CA ARG A 32 -2.51 -43.67 10.46
C ARG A 32 -3.84 -44.19 10.99
N TRP A 33 -4.28 -43.74 12.16
CA TRP A 33 -5.54 -44.16 12.76
C TRP A 33 -6.69 -43.26 12.27
N LYS A 34 -7.79 -43.90 11.86
CA LYS A 34 -8.95 -43.32 11.13
C LYS A 34 -9.30 -41.88 11.54
N ARG A 35 -9.28 -40.97 10.54
CA ARG A 35 -9.88 -39.61 10.53
C ARG A 35 -9.37 -38.62 11.59
N LEU A 36 -8.14 -38.77 12.10
CA LEU A 36 -7.53 -37.80 12.99
C LEU A 36 -6.49 -36.94 12.26
N THR A 37 -6.74 -35.64 12.16
CA THR A 37 -5.79 -34.68 11.60
C THR A 37 -4.90 -34.14 12.72
N VAL A 38 -3.65 -34.59 12.76
CA VAL A 38 -2.67 -34.16 13.78
C VAL A 38 -1.88 -32.98 13.25
N TYR A 39 -2.05 -31.82 13.89
CA TYR A 39 -1.24 -30.63 13.66
C TYR A 39 -0.21 -30.52 14.78
N ASP A 40 1.07 -30.42 14.42
CA ASP A 40 2.09 -30.03 15.40
C ASP A 40 1.97 -28.52 15.74
N ARG A 41 2.59 -28.09 16.84
CA ARG A 41 2.50 -26.71 17.33
C ARG A 41 3.03 -25.67 16.33
N ALA A 42 4.11 -26.00 15.63
CA ALA A 42 4.70 -25.21 14.54
C ALA A 42 3.82 -25.23 13.26
N GLN A 43 3.20 -26.37 12.91
CA GLN A 43 2.28 -26.47 11.77
C GLN A 43 0.96 -25.70 11.99
N MET A 44 0.45 -25.65 13.22
CA MET A 44 -0.77 -24.90 13.53
C MET A 44 -0.53 -23.39 13.53
N GLU A 45 0.68 -22.95 13.91
CA GLU A 45 1.12 -21.57 13.81
C GLU A 45 1.29 -21.15 12.34
N GLU A 46 1.93 -21.98 11.50
CA GLU A 46 2.14 -21.69 10.08
C GLU A 46 0.82 -21.58 9.28
N ILE A 47 -0.18 -22.41 9.57
CA ILE A 47 -1.47 -22.42 8.84
C ILE A 47 -2.41 -21.30 9.31
N LEU A 48 -2.47 -21.01 10.62
CA LEU A 48 -3.36 -19.97 11.16
C LEU A 48 -2.76 -18.55 11.01
N VAL A 49 -1.45 -18.40 11.18
CA VAL A 49 -0.73 -17.14 10.92
C VAL A 49 -0.61 -16.93 9.41
N GLY A 50 -0.29 -17.96 8.64
CA GLY A 50 -0.14 -17.88 7.19
C GLY A 50 -1.44 -17.53 6.47
N LYS A 51 -2.56 -18.22 6.71
CA LYS A 51 -3.81 -17.95 5.95
C LYS A 51 -4.57 -16.71 6.41
N LEU A 52 -4.68 -16.45 7.70
CA LEU A 52 -5.49 -15.33 8.20
C LEU A 52 -4.76 -13.99 8.07
N ILE A 53 -3.45 -13.95 8.34
CA ILE A 53 -2.65 -12.74 8.13
C ILE A 53 -2.44 -12.51 6.64
N ALA A 54 -2.11 -13.52 5.83
CA ALA A 54 -1.91 -13.29 4.40
C ALA A 54 -3.18 -12.86 3.67
N THR A 55 -4.36 -13.40 4.04
CA THR A 55 -5.62 -13.00 3.37
C THR A 55 -6.00 -11.56 3.72
N SER A 56 -5.99 -11.19 5.01
CA SER A 56 -6.28 -9.81 5.43
C SER A 56 -5.21 -8.82 4.99
N ALA A 57 -3.92 -9.18 5.06
CA ALA A 57 -2.83 -8.35 4.57
C ALA A 57 -2.89 -8.16 3.04
N LYS A 58 -3.25 -9.21 2.28
CA LYS A 58 -3.46 -9.11 0.83
C LYS A 58 -4.62 -8.17 0.49
N GLN A 59 -5.71 -8.20 1.25
CA GLN A 59 -6.80 -7.23 1.06
C GLN A 59 -6.33 -5.80 1.33
N ILE A 60 -5.66 -5.54 2.45
CA ILE A 60 -5.12 -4.20 2.76
C ILE A 60 -4.14 -3.74 1.67
N ALA A 61 -3.26 -4.63 1.21
CA ALA A 61 -2.34 -4.34 0.12
C ALA A 61 -3.07 -4.01 -1.19
N MET A 62 -4.14 -4.74 -1.52
CA MET A 62 -4.97 -4.46 -2.70
C MET A 62 -5.63 -3.07 -2.62
N PHE A 63 -6.21 -2.72 -1.46
CA PHE A 63 -6.75 -1.38 -1.24
C PHE A 63 -5.68 -0.31 -1.36
N LEU A 64 -4.51 -0.53 -0.77
CA LEU A 64 -3.38 0.40 -0.87
C LEU A 64 -2.97 0.65 -2.32
N VAL A 65 -2.87 -0.41 -3.14
CA VAL A 65 -2.54 -0.29 -4.57
C VAL A 65 -3.61 0.51 -5.32
N ILE A 66 -4.89 0.21 -5.09
CA ILE A 66 -5.99 0.94 -5.74
C ILE A 66 -5.95 2.42 -5.36
N LEU A 67 -5.84 2.72 -4.07
CA LEU A 67 -5.77 4.10 -3.57
C LEU A 67 -4.54 4.84 -4.10
N ALA A 68 -3.40 4.16 -4.20
CA ALA A 68 -2.18 4.71 -4.77
C ALA A 68 -2.37 5.09 -6.25
N VAL A 69 -3.00 4.22 -7.05
CA VAL A 69 -3.29 4.49 -8.47
C VAL A 69 -4.27 5.64 -8.62
N VAL A 70 -5.36 5.66 -7.84
CA VAL A 70 -6.35 6.74 -7.88
C VAL A 70 -5.71 8.07 -7.45
N SER A 71 -4.90 8.06 -6.40
CA SER A 71 -4.15 9.25 -5.96
C SER A 71 -3.18 9.74 -7.04
N ALA A 72 -2.47 8.84 -7.71
CA ALA A 72 -1.60 9.19 -8.82
C ALA A 72 -2.36 9.87 -9.97
N ALA A 73 -3.55 9.37 -10.30
CA ALA A 73 -4.43 9.96 -11.31
C ALA A 73 -4.92 11.36 -10.90
N ILE A 74 -5.32 11.55 -9.64
CA ILE A 74 -5.72 12.86 -9.10
C ILE A 74 -4.55 13.85 -9.17
N VAL A 75 -3.35 13.44 -8.76
CA VAL A 75 -2.15 14.29 -8.83
C VAL A 75 -1.84 14.66 -10.28
N ALA A 76 -1.88 13.70 -11.21
CA ALA A 76 -1.67 13.98 -12.64
C ALA A 76 -2.70 14.97 -13.18
N PHE A 77 -3.97 14.82 -12.79
CA PHE A 77 -5.05 15.73 -13.20
C PHE A 77 -4.87 17.14 -12.63
N ILE A 78 -4.53 17.27 -11.35
CA ILE A 78 -4.25 18.56 -10.72
C ILE A 78 -3.10 19.27 -11.44
N ILE A 79 -2.00 18.56 -11.71
CA ILE A 79 -0.85 19.11 -12.43
C ILE A 79 -1.26 19.57 -13.83
N TYR A 80 -2.04 18.75 -14.55
CA TYR A 80 -2.54 19.09 -15.87
C TYR A 80 -3.36 20.39 -15.84
N THR A 81 -4.35 20.48 -14.95
CA THR A 81 -5.19 21.68 -14.81
C THR A 81 -4.36 22.91 -14.47
N LEU A 82 -3.47 22.82 -13.47
CA LEU A 82 -2.59 23.94 -13.09
C LEU A 82 -1.66 24.39 -14.23
N THR A 83 -1.24 23.46 -15.09
CA THR A 83 -0.42 23.77 -16.25
C THR A 83 -1.23 24.45 -17.35
N MET A 84 -2.46 23.99 -17.58
CA MET A 84 -3.39 24.59 -18.55
C MET A 84 -3.83 25.99 -18.13
N ASP A 85 -4.07 26.24 -16.84
CA ASP A 85 -4.40 27.58 -16.33
C ASP A 85 -3.30 28.61 -16.64
N LYS A 86 -2.05 28.16 -16.75
CA LYS A 86 -0.86 29.00 -17.06
C LYS A 86 -0.36 28.83 -18.48
N ILE A 87 -1.15 28.27 -19.39
CA ILE A 87 -0.70 27.97 -20.75
C ILE A 87 -0.20 29.20 -21.50
N ARG A 88 -0.80 30.37 -21.28
CA ARG A 88 -0.37 31.64 -21.88
C ARG A 88 1.02 32.06 -21.42
N GLU A 89 1.33 31.92 -20.12
CA GLU A 89 2.67 32.19 -19.58
C GLU A 89 3.71 31.23 -20.18
N ILE A 90 3.36 29.94 -20.30
CA ILE A 90 4.22 28.92 -20.90
C ILE A 90 4.46 29.19 -22.38
N ALA A 91 3.44 29.64 -23.11
CA ALA A 91 3.54 30.01 -24.51
C ALA A 91 4.49 31.21 -24.70
N VAL A 92 4.39 32.24 -23.86
CA VAL A 92 5.32 33.38 -23.86
C VAL A 92 6.75 32.92 -23.54
N LEU A 93 6.94 32.05 -22.55
CA LEU A 93 8.26 31.50 -22.22
C LEU A 93 8.87 30.70 -23.38
N LYS A 94 8.06 29.92 -24.11
CA LYS A 94 8.48 29.21 -25.33
C LYS A 94 8.87 30.18 -26.45
N LEU A 95 8.12 31.28 -26.63
CA LEU A 95 8.41 32.31 -27.64
C LEU A 95 9.75 33.02 -27.39
N ILE A 96 10.11 33.22 -26.12
CA ILE A 96 11.41 33.79 -25.73
C ILE A 96 12.56 32.75 -25.88
N GLY A 97 12.25 31.50 -26.25
CA GLY A 97 13.24 30.45 -26.55
C GLY A 97 13.43 29.41 -25.44
N THR A 98 12.56 29.37 -24.44
CA THR A 98 12.66 28.36 -23.36
C THR A 98 12.43 26.95 -23.89
N ARG A 99 13.36 26.04 -23.59
CA ARG A 99 13.29 24.65 -24.05
C ARG A 99 12.22 23.87 -23.29
N ASN A 100 11.54 22.94 -23.97
CA ASN A 100 10.53 22.05 -23.36
C ASN A 100 11.03 21.28 -22.12
N ARG A 101 12.35 21.01 -22.03
CA ARG A 101 12.97 20.35 -20.86
C ARG A 101 12.93 21.23 -19.61
N THR A 102 13.05 22.55 -19.76
CA THR A 102 12.95 23.50 -18.65
C THR A 102 11.52 23.54 -18.11
N ILE A 103 10.52 23.58 -19.00
CA ILE A 103 9.10 23.51 -18.62
C ILE A 103 8.77 22.18 -17.94
N ALA A 104 9.26 21.07 -18.49
CA ALA A 104 9.13 19.77 -17.84
C ALA A 104 9.77 19.74 -16.44
N GLY A 105 10.92 20.39 -16.26
CA GLY A 105 11.57 20.54 -14.95
C GLY A 105 10.74 21.34 -13.95
N MET A 106 10.14 22.45 -14.39
CA MET A 106 9.25 23.26 -13.55
C MET A 106 8.01 22.48 -13.10
N ILE A 107 7.37 21.75 -14.02
CA ILE A 107 6.21 20.91 -13.71
C ILE A 107 6.60 19.74 -12.79
N LEU A 108 7.75 19.11 -13.04
CA LEU A 108 8.27 18.05 -12.18
C LEU A 108 8.49 18.57 -10.75
N GLN A 109 9.10 19.75 -10.58
CA GLN A 109 9.27 20.37 -9.26
C GLN A 109 7.93 20.60 -8.55
N GLN A 110 6.91 21.08 -9.25
CA GLN A 110 5.56 21.23 -8.66
C GLN A 110 5.01 19.89 -8.18
N ALA A 111 5.16 18.83 -8.98
CA ALA A 111 4.71 17.48 -8.63
C ALA A 111 5.45 16.93 -7.40
N LEU A 112 6.77 17.11 -7.34
CA LEU A 112 7.59 16.66 -6.21
C LEU A 112 7.23 17.42 -4.93
N VAL A 113 7.06 18.74 -5.00
CA VAL A 113 6.64 19.56 -3.85
C VAL A 113 5.27 19.10 -3.34
N LEU A 114 4.31 18.87 -4.24
CA LEU A 114 2.99 18.36 -3.88
C LEU A 114 3.08 16.97 -3.22
N GLY A 115 3.93 16.09 -3.74
CA GLY A 115 4.20 14.77 -3.17
C GLY A 115 4.80 14.82 -1.76
N VAL A 116 5.78 15.71 -1.54
CA VAL A 116 6.38 15.92 -0.22
C VAL A 116 5.35 16.43 0.78
N ILE A 117 4.55 17.42 0.40
CA ILE A 117 3.47 17.96 1.26
C ILE A 117 2.46 16.86 1.59
N GLY A 118 2.01 16.10 0.59
CA GLY A 118 1.09 14.99 0.76
C GLY A 118 1.63 13.92 1.72
N PHE A 119 2.91 13.57 1.59
CA PHE A 119 3.56 12.61 2.50
C PHE A 119 3.66 13.14 3.93
N VAL A 120 4.07 14.41 4.11
CA VAL A 120 4.18 15.01 5.45
C VAL A 120 2.82 15.03 6.14
N VAL A 121 1.78 15.49 5.45
CA VAL A 121 0.41 15.50 5.98
C VAL A 121 -0.04 14.07 6.30
N GLY A 122 0.17 13.12 5.37
CA GLY A 122 -0.18 11.72 5.58
C GLY A 122 0.52 11.07 6.77
N LYS A 123 1.83 11.32 6.94
CA LYS A 123 2.61 10.84 8.09
C LYS A 123 2.08 11.41 9.40
N ILE A 124 1.79 12.72 9.43
CA ILE A 124 1.24 13.39 10.61
C ILE A 124 -0.11 12.76 10.97
N THR A 125 -1.04 12.68 10.01
CA THR A 125 -2.36 12.08 10.22
C THR A 125 -2.26 10.62 10.66
N ALA A 126 -1.37 9.82 10.06
CA ALA A 126 -1.15 8.44 10.46
C ALA A 126 -0.63 8.32 11.91
N THR A 127 0.25 9.24 12.33
CA THR A 127 0.77 9.29 13.71
C THR A 127 -0.33 9.61 14.72
N PHE A 128 -1.23 10.56 14.39
CA PHE A 128 -2.38 10.89 15.24
C PHE A 128 -3.48 9.83 15.23
N ALA A 129 -3.62 9.08 14.14
CA ALA A 129 -4.60 7.99 14.02
C ALA A 129 -4.11 6.67 14.64
N ALA A 130 -2.80 6.48 14.81
CA ALA A 130 -2.20 5.29 15.41
C ALA A 130 -2.80 4.87 16.77
N PRO A 131 -3.03 5.77 17.76
CA PRO A 131 -3.61 5.38 19.05
C PRO A 131 -5.08 4.95 18.98
N LEU A 132 -5.80 5.26 17.89
CA LEU A 132 -7.18 4.84 17.69
C LEU A 132 -7.29 3.41 17.13
N PHE A 133 -6.17 2.83 16.65
CA PHE A 133 -6.16 1.49 16.09
C PHE A 133 -5.91 0.43 17.18
N PRO A 134 -6.78 -0.60 17.32
CA PRO A 134 -6.66 -1.65 18.33
C PRO A 134 -5.49 -2.62 18.10
N LYS A 135 -4.83 -2.56 16.93
CA LYS A 135 -3.57 -3.26 16.64
C LYS A 135 -2.43 -2.25 16.67
N TYR A 136 -1.43 -2.48 17.54
CA TYR A 136 -0.15 -1.79 17.49
C TYR A 136 0.55 -2.11 16.16
N VAL A 137 0.27 -1.32 15.13
CA VAL A 137 1.11 -1.26 13.94
C VAL A 137 2.36 -0.53 14.41
N LEU A 138 3.43 -1.27 14.69
CA LEU A 138 4.75 -0.69 14.84
C LEU A 138 5.15 -0.12 13.47
N LEU A 139 4.78 1.13 13.18
CA LEU A 139 5.37 1.85 12.06
C LEU A 139 6.87 1.98 12.38
N MET A 140 7.67 1.07 11.83
CA MET A 140 9.11 1.24 11.94
C MET A 140 9.50 2.48 11.14
N PRO A 141 10.57 3.20 11.56
CA PRO A 141 11.12 4.29 10.77
C PRO A 141 11.41 3.89 9.32
N ILE A 142 11.73 2.61 9.08
CA ILE A 142 12.00 2.07 7.75
C ILE A 142 10.77 2.11 6.84
N ASP A 143 9.57 1.81 7.34
CA ASP A 143 8.33 1.83 6.54
C ASP A 143 7.99 3.25 6.09
N SER A 144 8.28 4.24 6.93
CA SER A 144 8.12 5.66 6.57
C SER A 144 9.07 6.07 5.45
N ILE A 145 10.32 5.60 5.47
CA ILE A 145 11.32 5.90 4.44
C ILE A 145 10.92 5.25 3.12
N LEU A 146 10.58 3.95 3.14
CA LEU A 146 10.10 3.24 1.95
C LEU A 146 8.83 3.88 1.39
N GLY A 147 7.88 4.25 2.25
CA GLY A 147 6.66 4.95 1.88
C GLY A 147 6.94 6.30 1.22
N PHE A 148 7.90 7.08 1.74
CA PHE A 148 8.31 8.35 1.14
C PHE A 148 8.82 8.13 -0.29
N PHE A 149 9.78 7.23 -0.48
CA PHE A 149 10.32 6.95 -1.82
C PHE A 149 9.25 6.41 -2.77
N ALA A 150 8.33 5.56 -2.29
CA ALA A 150 7.22 5.08 -3.10
C ALA A 150 6.32 6.22 -3.59
N VAL A 151 5.94 7.15 -2.70
CA VAL A 151 5.15 8.34 -3.07
C VAL A 151 5.91 9.20 -4.08
N MET A 152 7.21 9.44 -3.86
CA MET A 152 8.02 10.23 -4.79
C MET A 152 8.08 9.60 -6.18
N VAL A 153 8.26 8.27 -6.27
CA VAL A 153 8.22 7.54 -7.54
C VAL A 153 6.87 7.68 -8.22
N ILE A 154 5.78 7.53 -7.48
CA ILE A 154 4.41 7.69 -8.01
C ILE A 154 4.21 9.11 -8.57
N CYS A 155 4.60 10.15 -7.83
CA CYS A 155 4.51 11.53 -8.27
C CYS A 155 5.33 11.79 -9.54
N VAL A 156 6.55 11.23 -9.63
CA VAL A 156 7.37 11.32 -10.85
C VAL A 156 6.65 10.67 -12.03
N LEU A 157 6.17 9.43 -11.87
CA LEU A 157 5.47 8.71 -12.94
C LEU A 157 4.20 9.44 -13.40
N ALA A 158 3.40 9.92 -12.46
CA ALA A 158 2.20 10.72 -12.74
C ALA A 158 2.55 12.02 -13.48
N SER A 159 3.61 12.72 -13.04
CA SER A 159 4.05 13.97 -13.66
C SER A 159 4.53 13.76 -15.10
N VAL A 160 5.16 12.62 -15.42
CA VAL A 160 5.59 12.32 -16.80
C VAL A 160 4.38 12.23 -17.74
N VAL A 161 3.29 11.63 -17.28
CA VAL A 161 2.04 11.57 -18.06
C VAL A 161 1.45 12.98 -18.25
N ALA A 162 1.36 13.76 -17.18
CA ALA A 162 0.85 15.13 -17.23
C ALA A 162 1.70 16.03 -18.14
N ILE A 163 3.03 15.97 -18.03
CA ILE A 163 3.98 16.72 -18.87
C ILE A 163 3.80 16.34 -20.35
N ARG A 164 3.66 15.05 -20.68
CA ARG A 164 3.44 14.60 -22.06
C ARG A 164 2.14 15.15 -22.64
N MET A 165 1.08 15.21 -21.84
CA MET A 165 -0.19 15.81 -22.27
C MET A 165 -0.08 17.32 -22.43
N ALA A 166 0.50 18.02 -21.45
CA ALA A 166 0.64 19.47 -21.47
C ALA A 166 1.55 19.98 -22.60
N LEU A 167 2.64 19.26 -22.91
CA LEU A 167 3.55 19.63 -23.99
C LEU A 167 2.99 19.34 -25.39
N LYS A 168 1.98 18.47 -25.49
CA LYS A 168 1.27 18.17 -26.75
C LYS A 168 0.25 19.24 -27.14
N VAL A 169 -0.24 20.03 -26.18
CA VAL A 169 -1.13 21.15 -26.47
C VAL A 169 -0.31 22.24 -27.16
N ASP A 170 -0.65 22.54 -28.41
CA ASP A 170 0.11 23.49 -29.20
C ASP A 170 -0.11 24.92 -28.65
N PRO A 171 0.96 25.66 -28.29
CA PRO A 171 0.83 27.00 -27.73
C PRO A 171 0.16 27.99 -28.69
N ALA A 172 0.17 27.70 -29.99
CA ALA A 172 -0.45 28.52 -31.01
C ALA A 172 -1.99 28.47 -30.95
N GLU A 173 -2.58 27.31 -30.61
CA GLU A 173 -4.04 27.18 -30.42
C GLU A 173 -4.53 27.94 -29.18
N ALA A 174 -3.69 28.06 -28.15
CA ALA A 174 -4.05 28.75 -26.90
C ALA A 174 -3.95 30.28 -26.95
N ILE A 175 -3.25 30.85 -27.94
CA ILE A 175 -3.12 32.30 -28.14
C ILE A 175 -4.10 32.80 -29.22
N GLY A 176 -4.54 31.94 -30.14
CA GLY A 176 -5.46 32.28 -31.23
C GLY A 176 -6.95 32.23 -30.91
N GLY A 177 -7.33 31.92 -29.66
CA GLY A 177 -8.72 31.90 -29.16
C GLY A 177 -9.01 33.01 -28.16
#